data_AF-A0AAE3EJU2-F1
#
_entry.id   AF-A0AAE3EJU2-F1
#
_cell.length_a   1.000
_cell.length_b   1.000
_cell.length_c   1.000
_cell.angle_alpha   90.00
_cell.angle_beta   90.00
_cell.angle_gamma   90.00
#
_symmetry.space_group_name_H-M   'P 1'
#
loop_
_entity.id
_entity.type
_entity.pdbx_description
1 polymer ?
#
loop_
_entity_poly.entity_id
_entity_poly.type
_entity_poly.pdbx_seq_one_letter_code
_entity_poly.pdbx_strand_id
1 'polypeptide(L)'
;MKCYIPNILSIIRIVLCPALLFITENNLLLITLIIGIGLTDILDGYFARKFNCQSQFGSQLDSLGDMLFFIMLLAYVIVYRRYVLIENRKLLMCVVVVKFIPLIIGLIKYKKLVFIHTILNKLSGIMVVIGVITVITLEIYKIMIYVLFFILLAGIEEILIEILVKNPDENRKSVFDMSSKNR
;
A
#
# COMPACT_ATOMS: atom_id res chain seq x y z
N MET A 1 -19.47 -4.64 22.94
CA MET A 1 -18.09 -5.19 23.05
C MET A 1 -17.47 -5.63 21.72
N LYS A 2 -18.21 -6.20 20.75
CA LYS A 2 -17.63 -6.71 19.48
C LYS A 2 -17.00 -5.64 18.57
N CYS A 3 -17.40 -4.37 18.69
CA CYS A 3 -16.87 -3.26 17.89
C CYS A 3 -15.43 -2.83 18.23
N TYR A 4 -14.84 -3.29 19.34
CA TYR A 4 -13.44 -2.97 19.67
C TYR A 4 -12.45 -3.89 18.95
N ILE A 5 -12.89 -5.05 18.45
CA ILE A 5 -12.03 -6.05 17.82
C ILE A 5 -11.27 -5.48 16.61
N PRO A 6 -11.92 -4.77 15.65
CA PRO A 6 -11.20 -4.17 14.53
C PRO A 6 -10.14 -3.18 14.98
N ASN A 7 -10.48 -2.27 15.91
CA ASN A 7 -9.54 -1.25 16.39
C ASN A 7 -8.34 -1.87 17.12
N ILE A 8 -8.56 -2.93 17.91
CA ILE A 8 -7.48 -3.64 18.60
C ILE A 8 -6.53 -4.29 17.57
N LEU A 9 -7.06 -4.90 16.51
CA LEU A 9 -6.25 -5.47 15.43
C LEU A 9 -5.41 -4.39 14.73
N SER A 10 -5.99 -3.24 14.40
CA SER A 10 -5.24 -2.14 13.77
C SER A 10 -4.15 -1.59 14.71
N ILE A 11 -4.42 -1.45 16.02
CA ILE A 11 -3.42 -1.03 17.01
C ILE A 11 -2.28 -2.05 17.13
N ILE A 12 -2.61 -3.34 17.20
CA ILE A 12 -1.60 -4.42 17.23
C ILE A 12 -0.72 -4.35 15.99
N ARG A 13 -1.31 -4.19 14.80
CA ARG A 13 -0.55 -3.99 13.54
C ARG A 13 0.43 -2.81 13.66
N ILE A 14 -0.04 -1.64 14.09
CA ILE A 14 0.81 -0.45 14.24
C ILE A 14 1.99 -0.71 15.18
N VAL A 15 1.76 -1.39 16.31
CA VAL A 15 2.81 -1.73 17.28
C VAL A 15 3.78 -2.79 16.75
N LEU A 16 3.31 -3.75 15.95
CA LEU A 16 4.13 -4.81 15.38
C LEU A 16 4.94 -4.37 14.16
N CYS A 17 4.50 -3.38 13.37
CA CYS A 17 5.20 -2.92 12.17
C CYS A 17 6.68 -2.55 12.41
N PRO A 18 7.06 -1.77 13.45
CA PRO A 18 8.47 -1.48 13.75
C PRO A 18 9.32 -2.73 14.04
N ALA A 19 8.72 -3.81 14.56
CA ALA A 19 9.44 -5.05 14.85
C ALA A 19 10.06 -5.69 13.60
N LEU A 20 9.52 -5.41 12.40
CA LEU A 20 10.08 -5.85 11.12
C LEU A 20 11.55 -5.44 10.95
N LEU A 21 11.97 -4.28 11.47
CA LEU A 21 13.34 -3.80 11.32
C LEU A 21 14.35 -4.48 12.25
N PHE A 22 13.88 -5.13 13.31
CA PHE A 22 14.74 -5.77 14.31
C PHE A 22 14.96 -7.27 14.06
N ILE A 23 14.20 -7.88 13.15
CA ILE A 23 14.34 -9.29 12.80
C ILE A 23 15.20 -9.41 11.53
N THR A 24 16.46 -9.77 11.70
CA THR A 24 17.44 -9.82 10.59
C THR A 24 17.94 -11.22 10.28
N GLU A 25 18.06 -12.08 11.30
CA GLU A 25 18.70 -13.40 11.17
C GLU A 25 17.70 -14.54 10.93
N ASN A 26 16.41 -14.31 11.21
CA ASN A 26 15.38 -15.34 11.10
C ASN A 26 14.37 -14.97 10.00
N ASN A 27 14.66 -15.41 8.78
CA ASN A 27 13.80 -15.19 7.62
C ASN A 27 12.39 -15.74 7.84
N LEU A 28 12.25 -16.93 8.45
CA LEU A 28 10.94 -17.55 8.70
C LEU A 28 10.09 -16.67 9.62
N LEU A 29 10.65 -16.22 10.75
CA LEU A 29 9.97 -15.33 11.69
C LEU A 29 9.57 -14.01 11.02
N LEU A 30 10.47 -13.41 10.24
CA LEU A 30 10.19 -12.17 9.52
C LEU A 30 9.03 -12.33 8.54
N ILE A 31 9.01 -13.41 7.75
CA ILE A 31 7.93 -13.68 6.79
C ILE A 31 6.61 -13.94 7.51
N THR A 32 6.63 -14.74 8.58
CA THR A 32 5.44 -14.98 9.40
C THR A 32 4.89 -13.65 9.95
N LEU A 33 5.76 -12.73 10.35
CA LEU A 33 5.36 -11.41 10.83
C LEU A 33 4.79 -10.54 9.70
N ILE A 34 5.43 -10.48 8.53
CA ILE A 34 4.94 -9.74 7.35
C ILE A 34 3.55 -10.25 6.95
N ILE A 35 3.40 -11.56 6.80
CA ILE A 35 2.12 -12.19 6.44
C ILE A 35 1.09 -11.97 7.55
N GLY A 36 1.48 -12.13 8.82
CA GLY A 36 0.61 -11.93 9.96
C GLY A 36 0.04 -10.50 10.01
N ILE A 37 0.89 -9.49 9.83
CA ILE A 37 0.48 -8.09 9.77
C ILE A 37 -0.48 -7.86 8.59
N GLY A 38 -0.15 -8.34 7.38
CA GLY A 38 -1.03 -8.21 6.21
C GLY A 38 -2.38 -8.93 6.40
N LEU A 39 -2.41 -10.05 7.12
CA LEU A 39 -3.66 -10.73 7.46
C LEU A 39 -4.49 -9.96 8.49
N THR A 40 -3.85 -9.28 9.47
CA THR A 40 -4.60 -8.49 10.46
C THR A 40 -5.37 -7.33 9.84
N ASP A 41 -4.83 -6.71 8.79
CA ASP A 41 -5.52 -5.69 7.98
C ASP A 41 -6.80 -6.26 7.31
N ILE A 42 -6.67 -7.40 6.63
CA ILE A 42 -7.82 -8.03 5.97
C ILE A 42 -8.90 -8.40 7.01
N LEU A 43 -8.46 -8.89 8.18
CA LEU A 43 -9.35 -9.32 9.26
C LEU A 43 -10.05 -8.14 9.94
N ASP A 44 -9.39 -7.03 10.20
CA ASP A 44 -10.02 -5.87 10.85
C ASP A 44 -11.12 -5.26 9.98
N GLY A 45 -10.88 -5.11 8.67
CA GLY A 45 -11.87 -4.67 7.69
C GLY A 45 -13.01 -5.68 7.48
N TYR A 46 -12.72 -6.98 7.59
CA TYR A 46 -13.76 -8.01 7.60
C TYR A 46 -14.65 -7.91 8.84
N PHE A 47 -14.07 -7.81 10.05
CA PHE A 47 -14.83 -7.73 11.30
C PHE A 47 -15.59 -6.41 11.44
N ALA A 48 -15.02 -5.29 10.98
CA ALA A 48 -15.70 -3.99 10.97
C ALA A 48 -17.00 -4.05 10.14
N ARG A 49 -16.97 -4.70 8.98
CA ARG A 49 -18.16 -4.93 8.14
C ARG A 49 -19.11 -5.95 8.77
N LYS A 50 -18.60 -7.08 9.25
CA LYS A 50 -19.42 -8.14 9.84
C LYS A 50 -20.21 -7.69 11.06
N PHE A 51 -19.62 -6.82 11.88
CA PHE A 51 -20.26 -6.31 13.09
C PHE A 51 -20.95 -4.96 12.91
N ASN A 52 -20.97 -4.39 11.70
CA ASN A 52 -21.48 -3.04 11.42
C ASN A 52 -20.84 -1.97 12.33
N CYS A 53 -19.54 -2.11 12.61
CA CYS A 53 -18.77 -1.27 13.53
C CYS A 53 -17.78 -0.36 12.77
N GLN A 54 -18.17 0.11 11.58
CA GLN A 54 -17.35 1.05 10.82
C GLN A 54 -17.40 2.42 11.53
N SER A 55 -16.25 2.94 11.92
CA SER A 55 -16.13 4.23 12.59
C SER A 55 -15.03 5.07 11.95
N GLN A 56 -15.16 6.40 12.00
CA GLN A 56 -14.16 7.31 11.46
C GLN A 56 -12.79 7.14 12.13
N PHE A 57 -12.80 6.86 13.44
CA PHE A 57 -11.56 6.57 14.18
C PHE A 57 -10.92 5.25 13.71
N GLY A 58 -11.72 4.19 13.55
CA GLY A 58 -11.24 2.91 13.03
C GLY A 58 -10.66 3.04 11.62
N SER A 59 -11.29 3.79 10.71
CA SER A 59 -10.77 3.99 9.35
C SER A 59 -9.47 4.80 9.33
N GLN A 60 -9.30 5.75 10.25
CA GLN A 60 -8.04 6.49 10.39
C GLN A 60 -6.91 5.59 10.93
N LEU A 61 -7.20 4.76 11.94
CA LEU A 61 -6.24 3.77 12.45
C LEU A 61 -5.82 2.77 11.37
N ASP A 62 -6.78 2.31 10.58
CA ASP A 62 -6.55 1.40 9.47
C ASP A 62 -5.59 2.00 8.42
N SER A 63 -5.90 3.24 7.97
CA SER A 63 -5.06 3.99 7.03
C SER A 63 -3.64 4.23 7.57
N LEU A 64 -3.51 4.51 8.88
CA LEU A 64 -2.21 4.67 9.53
C LEU A 64 -1.44 3.35 9.61
N GLY A 65 -2.13 2.24 9.92
CA GLY A 65 -1.55 0.90 9.96
C GLY A 65 -1.00 0.47 8.61
N ASP A 66 -1.76 0.69 7.54
CA ASP A 66 -1.34 0.42 6.16
C ASP A 66 -0.13 1.24 5.75
N MET A 67 -0.18 2.56 5.98
CA MET A 67 0.94 3.44 5.66
C MET A 67 2.21 3.00 6.40
N LEU A 68 2.11 2.72 7.71
CA LEU A 68 3.23 2.25 8.51
C LEU A 68 3.77 0.90 8.03
N PHE A 69 2.91 -0.04 7.64
CA PHE A 69 3.33 -1.34 7.13
C PHE A 69 4.19 -1.21 5.87
N PHE A 70 3.73 -0.46 4.86
CA PHE A 70 4.50 -0.24 3.64
C PHE A 70 5.77 0.58 3.88
N ILE A 71 5.73 1.58 4.77
CA ILE A 71 6.94 2.34 5.17
C ILE A 71 7.97 1.40 5.80
N MET A 72 7.56 0.52 6.72
CA MET A 72 8.48 -0.39 7.39
C MET A 72 9.03 -1.47 6.45
N LEU A 73 8.23 -1.98 5.51
CA LEU A 73 8.73 -2.85 4.43
C LEU A 73 9.78 -2.16 3.56
N LEU A 74 9.53 -0.91 3.15
CA LEU A 74 10.48 -0.14 2.37
C LEU A 74 11.75 0.15 3.18
N ALA A 75 11.62 0.53 4.45
CA ALA A 75 12.75 0.77 5.34
C ALA A 75 13.60 -0.50 5.51
N TYR A 76 12.97 -1.67 5.67
CA TYR A 76 13.67 -2.95 5.73
C TYR A 76 14.50 -3.20 4.46
N VAL A 77 13.91 -2.96 3.28
CA VAL A 77 14.63 -3.11 2.00
C VAL A 77 15.79 -2.11 1.89
N ILE A 78 15.59 -0.86 2.30
CA ILE A 78 16.63 0.17 2.29
C ILE A 78 17.82 -0.22 3.17
N VAL A 79 17.55 -0.68 4.39
CA VAL A 79 18.58 -0.99 5.39
C VAL A 79 19.30 -2.29 5.06
N TYR A 80 18.56 -3.37 4.77
CA TYR A 80 19.11 -4.74 4.71
C TYR A 80 19.24 -5.29 3.29
N ARG A 81 18.60 -4.68 2.29
CA ARG A 81 18.62 -5.16 0.89
C ARG A 81 18.88 -4.02 -0.09
N ARG A 82 19.74 -3.07 0.30
CA ARG A 82 20.04 -1.84 -0.47
C ARG A 82 20.44 -2.10 -1.93
N TYR A 83 21.15 -3.20 -2.20
CA TYR A 83 21.58 -3.58 -3.55
C TYR A 83 20.40 -3.67 -4.53
N VAL A 84 19.23 -4.13 -4.06
CA VAL A 84 18.00 -4.23 -4.85
C VAL A 84 17.57 -2.85 -5.39
N LEU A 85 17.74 -1.80 -4.59
CA LEU A 85 17.40 -0.43 -4.98
C LEU A 85 18.44 0.17 -5.93
N ILE A 86 19.72 -0.13 -5.72
CA ILE A 86 20.82 0.40 -6.53
C ILE A 86 20.77 -0.14 -7.96
N GLU A 87 20.50 -1.45 -8.10
CA GLU A 87 20.32 -2.11 -9.39
C GLU A 87 19.15 -1.53 -10.17
N ASN A 88 18.02 -1.30 -9.48
CA ASN A 88 16.79 -0.81 -10.09
C ASN A 88 16.63 0.73 -10.05
N ARG A 89 17.71 1.48 -9.74
CA ARG A 89 17.62 2.92 -9.43
C ARG A 89 16.91 3.77 -10.48
N LYS A 90 17.13 3.48 -11.77
CA LYS A 90 16.52 4.24 -12.87
C LYS A 90 15.01 4.05 -12.90
N LEU A 91 14.55 2.79 -12.80
CA LEU A 91 13.14 2.45 -12.78
C LEU A 91 12.47 2.95 -11.50
N LEU A 92 13.17 2.87 -10.36
CA LEU A 92 12.69 3.41 -9.08
C LEU A 92 12.47 4.93 -9.16
N MET A 93 13.42 5.68 -9.71
CA MET A 93 13.26 7.13 -9.91
C MET A 93 12.08 7.44 -10.84
N CYS A 94 11.88 6.65 -11.89
CA CYS A 94 10.72 6.79 -12.78
C CYS A 94 9.41 6.55 -12.03
N VAL A 95 9.32 5.47 -11.23
CA VAL A 95 8.16 5.17 -10.39
C VAL A 95 7.85 6.30 -9.41
N VAL A 96 8.88 6.84 -8.73
CA VAL A 96 8.73 7.96 -7.81
C VAL A 96 8.14 9.18 -8.53
N VAL A 97 8.72 9.58 -9.66
CA VAL A 97 8.22 10.72 -10.46
C VAL A 97 6.77 10.49 -10.89
N VAL A 98 6.44 9.31 -11.43
CA VAL A 98 5.08 8.99 -11.87
C VAL A 98 4.09 9.05 -10.70
N LYS A 99 4.46 8.56 -9.51
CA LYS A 99 3.60 8.60 -8.31
C LYS A 99 3.46 9.99 -7.70
N PHE A 100 4.39 10.91 -7.95
CA PHE A 100 4.27 12.30 -7.51
C PHE A 100 3.34 13.14 -8.39
N ILE A 101 3.14 12.79 -9.67
CA ILE A 101 2.30 13.57 -10.59
C ILE A 101 0.83 13.65 -10.13
N PRO A 102 0.15 12.54 -9.74
CA PRO A 102 -1.21 12.59 -9.20
C PRO A 102 -1.32 13.49 -7.97
N LEU A 103 -0.34 13.41 -7.05
CA LEU A 103 -0.35 14.28 -5.87
C LEU A 103 -0.41 15.78 -6.25
N ILE A 104 0.36 16.18 -7.26
CA ILE A 104 0.39 17.56 -7.74
C ILE A 104 -0.91 17.93 -8.46
N ILE A 105 -1.41 17.08 -9.35
CA ILE A 105 -2.66 17.34 -10.09
C ILE A 105 -3.83 17.42 -9.11
N GLY A 106 -3.93 16.50 -8.15
CA GLY A 106 -4.93 16.53 -7.09
C GLY A 106 -4.88 17.81 -6.26
N LEU A 107 -3.69 18.27 -5.86
CA LEU A 107 -3.52 19.53 -5.14
C LEU A 107 -4.00 20.75 -5.95
N ILE A 108 -3.65 20.82 -7.24
CA ILE A 108 -4.03 21.96 -8.09
C ILE A 108 -5.53 21.94 -8.38
N LYS A 109 -6.08 20.77 -8.71
CA LYS A 109 -7.46 20.61 -9.20
C LYS A 109 -8.49 20.60 -8.08
N TYR A 110 -8.19 19.95 -6.96
CA TYR A 110 -9.12 19.75 -5.86
C TYR A 110 -8.78 20.58 -4.62
N LYS A 111 -7.63 21.27 -4.60
CA LYS A 111 -7.09 21.99 -3.43
C LYS A 111 -6.98 21.12 -2.17
N LYS A 112 -6.91 19.81 -2.36
CA LYS A 112 -6.83 18.80 -1.30
C LYS A 112 -5.96 17.65 -1.81
N LEU A 113 -5.21 17.04 -0.90
CA LEU A 113 -4.57 15.75 -1.16
C LEU A 113 -5.66 14.68 -1.29
N VAL A 114 -5.81 14.16 -2.49
CA VAL A 114 -6.73 13.07 -2.81
C VAL A 114 -5.89 11.86 -3.19
N PHE A 115 -6.15 10.73 -2.54
CA PHE A 115 -5.50 9.45 -2.86
C PHE A 115 -6.56 8.52 -3.44
N ILE A 116 -6.48 8.26 -4.75
CA ILE A 116 -7.44 7.40 -5.43
C ILE A 116 -6.92 5.96 -5.40
N HIS A 117 -7.58 5.09 -4.64
CA HIS A 117 -7.16 3.70 -4.48
C HIS A 117 -7.83 2.77 -5.50
N THR A 118 -7.28 2.71 -6.71
CA THR A 118 -7.74 1.80 -7.77
C THR A 118 -7.49 0.32 -7.45
N ILE A 119 -8.15 -0.58 -8.17
CA ILE A 119 -7.86 -2.02 -8.13
C ILE A 119 -6.39 -2.28 -8.50
N LEU A 120 -5.84 -1.57 -9.48
CA LEU A 120 -4.44 -1.76 -9.88
C LEU A 120 -3.46 -1.33 -8.79
N ASN A 121 -3.79 -0.28 -8.02
CA ASN A 121 -3.04 0.08 -6.81
C ASN A 121 -3.09 -1.00 -5.73
N LYS A 122 -4.26 -1.63 -5.52
CA LYS A 122 -4.36 -2.75 -4.58
C LYS A 122 -3.51 -3.94 -5.03
N LEU A 123 -3.55 -4.25 -6.33
CA LEU A 123 -2.73 -5.31 -6.92
C LEU A 123 -1.23 -4.98 -6.81
N SER A 124 -0.81 -3.74 -7.06
CA SER A 124 0.59 -3.35 -6.93
C SER A 124 1.09 -3.45 -5.48
N GLY A 125 0.24 -3.11 -4.48
CA GLY A 125 0.53 -3.34 -3.06
C GLY A 125 0.76 -4.82 -2.72
N ILE A 126 -0.07 -5.72 -3.23
CA ILE A 126 0.11 -7.19 -3.06
C ILE A 126 1.42 -7.65 -3.71
N MET A 127 1.72 -7.15 -4.92
CA MET A 127 2.97 -7.46 -5.61
C MET A 127 4.21 -6.97 -4.84
N VAL A 128 4.13 -5.83 -4.15
CA VAL A 128 5.21 -5.35 -3.27
C VAL A 128 5.46 -6.35 -2.15
N VAL A 129 4.42 -6.82 -1.45
CA VAL A 129 4.57 -7.79 -0.35
C VAL A 129 5.17 -9.10 -0.86
N ILE A 130 4.64 -9.66 -1.96
CA ILE A 130 5.17 -10.89 -2.57
C ILE A 130 6.61 -10.70 -3.03
N GLY A 131 6.91 -9.56 -3.66
CA GLY A 131 8.24 -9.21 -4.13
C GLY A 131 9.25 -9.14 -3.00
N VAL A 132 8.91 -8.45 -1.90
CA VAL A 132 9.78 -8.34 -0.72
C VAL A 132 10.00 -9.71 -0.07
N ILE A 133 8.96 -10.52 0.10
CA ILE A 133 9.10 -11.89 0.63
C ILE A 133 10.02 -12.73 -0.26
N THR A 134 9.86 -12.65 -1.58
CA THR A 134 10.68 -13.38 -2.56
C THR A 134 12.15 -12.95 -2.50
N VAL A 135 12.41 -11.65 -2.37
CA VAL A 135 13.76 -11.09 -2.19
C VAL A 135 14.40 -11.59 -0.89
N ILE A 136 13.64 -11.66 0.20
CA ILE A 136 14.13 -12.10 1.51
C ILE A 136 14.45 -13.61 1.51
N THR A 137 13.61 -14.42 0.87
CA THR A 137 13.65 -15.89 0.93
C THR A 137 14.55 -16.53 -0.11
N LEU A 138 14.37 -16.13 -1.37
CA LEU A 138 14.98 -16.77 -2.53
C LEU A 138 16.15 -15.96 -3.09
N GLU A 139 16.38 -14.76 -2.56
CA GLU A 139 17.39 -13.79 -3.04
C GLU A 139 17.24 -13.41 -4.52
N ILE A 140 16.07 -13.66 -5.12
CA ILE A 140 15.76 -13.35 -6.52
C ILE A 140 15.40 -11.87 -6.66
N TYR A 141 16.40 -10.98 -6.62
CA TYR A 141 16.18 -9.53 -6.68
C TYR A 141 15.58 -9.02 -8.00
N LYS A 142 15.75 -9.77 -9.10
CA LYS A 142 15.20 -9.41 -10.43
C LYS A 142 13.66 -9.34 -10.43
N ILE A 143 12.99 -9.99 -9.47
CA ILE A 143 11.53 -9.92 -9.31
C ILE A 143 11.05 -8.47 -9.16
N MET A 144 11.88 -7.60 -8.59
CA MET A 144 11.53 -6.20 -8.33
C MET A 144 11.31 -5.39 -9.59
N ILE A 145 11.85 -5.81 -10.75
CA ILE A 145 11.55 -5.16 -12.03
C ILE A 145 10.05 -5.28 -12.34
N TYR A 146 9.47 -6.47 -12.14
CA TYR A 146 8.04 -6.71 -12.36
C TYR A 146 7.19 -5.96 -11.33
N VAL A 147 7.61 -5.96 -10.06
CA VAL A 147 6.93 -5.19 -9.00
C VAL A 147 6.88 -3.70 -9.36
N LEU A 148 8.03 -3.11 -9.70
CA LEU A 148 8.13 -1.70 -10.08
C LEU A 148 7.33 -1.38 -11.35
N PHE A 149 7.28 -2.31 -12.31
CA PHE A 149 6.46 -2.16 -13.51
C PHE A 149 4.96 -2.10 -13.17
N PHE A 150 4.46 -2.96 -12.28
CA PHE A 150 3.07 -2.89 -11.82
C PHE A 150 2.75 -1.60 -11.07
N ILE A 151 3.68 -1.10 -10.25
CA ILE A 151 3.51 0.20 -9.57
C ILE A 151 3.46 1.35 -10.59
N LEU A 152 4.28 1.29 -11.64
CA LEU A 152 4.29 2.27 -12.70
C LEU A 152 2.96 2.28 -13.48
N LEU A 153 2.43 1.10 -13.84
CA LEU A 153 1.11 1.00 -14.47
C LEU A 153 0.01 1.56 -13.58
N ALA A 154 0.05 1.27 -12.28
CA ALA A 154 -0.90 1.82 -11.32
C ALA A 154 -0.80 3.36 -11.20
N GLY A 155 0.42 3.90 -11.24
CA GLY A 155 0.63 5.36 -11.26
C GLY A 155 0.13 6.03 -12.54
N ILE A 156 0.32 5.40 -13.70
CA ILE A 156 -0.26 5.90 -14.96
C ILE A 156 -1.79 5.87 -14.89
N GLU A 157 -2.39 4.82 -14.32
CA GLU A 157 -3.83 4.75 -14.11
C GLU A 157 -4.34 5.93 -13.25
N GLU A 158 -3.68 6.22 -12.12
CA GLU A 158 -4.01 7.36 -11.26
C GLU A 158 -3.96 8.70 -12.02
N ILE A 159 -2.88 8.94 -12.79
CA ILE A 159 -2.73 10.17 -13.59
C ILE A 159 -3.90 10.31 -14.58
N LEU A 160 -4.26 9.22 -15.27
CA LEU A 160 -5.37 9.22 -16.22
C LEU A 160 -6.70 9.53 -15.53
N ILE A 161 -6.94 8.96 -14.34
CA ILE A 161 -8.16 9.25 -13.56
C ILE A 161 -8.21 10.73 -13.20
N GLU A 162 -7.13 11.28 -12.66
CA GLU A 162 -7.15 12.66 -12.21
C GLU A 162 -7.30 13.67 -13.34
N ILE A 163 -6.80 13.37 -14.54
CA ILE A 163 -7.01 14.20 -15.72
C ILE A 163 -8.48 14.11 -16.18
N LEU A 164 -9.01 12.89 -16.30
CA LEU A 164 -10.31 12.63 -16.93
C LEU A 164 -11.52 12.94 -16.04
N VAL A 165 -11.40 12.80 -14.72
CA VAL A 165 -12.53 12.88 -13.79
C VAL A 165 -12.62 14.29 -13.19
N LYS A 166 -13.80 14.92 -13.23
CA LYS A 166 -13.98 16.30 -12.71
C LYS A 166 -14.04 16.40 -11.19
N ASN A 167 -14.62 15.39 -10.53
CA ASN A 167 -14.79 15.35 -9.07
C ASN A 167 -14.04 14.14 -8.50
N PRO A 168 -13.24 14.31 -7.44
CA PRO A 168 -12.48 13.22 -6.87
C PRO A 168 -13.42 12.21 -6.21
N ASP A 169 -13.25 10.93 -6.51
CA ASP A 169 -13.92 9.82 -5.83
C ASP A 169 -12.85 8.85 -5.32
N GLU A 170 -12.61 8.87 -4.01
CA GLU A 170 -11.63 8.03 -3.33
C GLU A 170 -11.98 6.53 -3.43
N ASN A 171 -13.26 6.18 -3.67
CA ASN A 171 -13.73 4.79 -3.79
C ASN A 171 -13.74 4.25 -5.23
N ARG A 172 -13.25 5.03 -6.20
CA ARG A 172 -13.22 4.66 -7.61
C ARG A 172 -12.37 3.42 -7.85
N LYS A 173 -12.96 2.41 -8.50
CA LYS A 173 -12.30 1.11 -8.69
C LYS A 173 -11.28 1.07 -9.84
N SER A 174 -11.50 1.86 -10.90
CA SER A 174 -10.62 1.94 -12.08
C SER A 174 -10.90 3.18 -12.93
N VAL A 175 -10.03 3.49 -13.89
CA VAL A 175 -10.30 4.48 -14.98
C VAL A 175 -11.63 4.19 -15.68
N PHE A 176 -11.94 2.91 -15.92
CA PHE A 176 -13.14 2.50 -16.66
C PHE A 176 -14.43 2.55 -15.83
N ASP A 177 -14.35 2.88 -14.54
CA ASP A 177 -15.53 3.03 -13.70
C ASP A 177 -16.31 4.29 -14.13
N MET A 178 -17.37 4.09 -14.90
CA MET A 178 -18.24 5.14 -15.45
C MET A 178 -19.29 5.65 -14.46
N SER A 179 -19.31 5.13 -13.22
CA SER A 179 -20.31 5.53 -12.20
C SER A 179 -20.24 7.01 -11.80
N SER A 180 -19.10 7.70 -12.03
CA SER A 180 -18.95 9.13 -11.72
C SER A 180 -19.11 10.07 -12.93
N LYS A 181 -19.42 9.57 -14.15
CA LYS A 181 -19.62 10.44 -15.32
C LYS A 181 -20.91 11.28 -15.25
N ASN A 182 -21.84 10.91 -14.36
CA ASN A 182 -23.21 11.46 -14.30
C ASN A 182 -23.58 12.08 -12.92
N ARG A 183 -22.61 12.58 -12.13
CA ARG A 183 -22.91 13.39 -10.92
C ARG A 183 -22.08 14.66 -10.87
#